data_AF-H1DCW7-F1
#
_entry.id   AF-H1DCW7-F1
#
_cell.length_a   1.000
_cell.length_b   1.000
_cell.length_c   1.000
_cell.angle_alpha   90.00
_cell.angle_beta   90.00
_cell.angle_gamma   90.00
#
_symmetry.space_group_name_H-M   'P 1'
#
loop_
_entity.id
_entity.type
_entity.pdbx_description
1 polymer ?
#
loop_
_entity_poly.entity_id
_entity_poly.type
_entity_poly.pdbx_seq_one_letter_code
_entity_poly.pdbx_strand_id
1 'polypeptide(L)'
;MNWKEILASYPENEDMIFLYEEWGETPYLRELFTLLSEYQPDWNKEKELGSWAAEFMLDLLEETEAELGEMEAEARLEQFKERIEERYDDFRNSHQFVRVNNVALRAESGEQSCEDIRAYVDQEGEKTGFPILI
;
A
#
# COMPACT_ATOMS: atom_id res chain seq x y z
N MET A 1 -0.90 -20.37 3.70
CA MET A 1 -1.32 -19.87 2.38
C MET A 1 -0.05 -19.68 1.57
N ASN A 2 0.05 -20.15 0.31
CA ASN A 2 1.26 -19.94 -0.49
C ASN A 2 1.18 -18.55 -1.13
N TRP A 3 1.60 -17.51 -0.40
CA TRP A 3 1.52 -16.13 -0.89
C TRP A 3 2.25 -15.96 -2.24
N LYS A 4 3.28 -16.77 -2.53
CA LYS A 4 3.99 -16.79 -3.82
C LYS A 4 3.08 -17.11 -5.01
N GLU A 5 2.11 -18.00 -4.85
CA GLU A 5 1.16 -18.33 -5.90
C GLU A 5 0.17 -17.19 -6.16
N ILE A 6 -0.16 -16.40 -5.12
CA ILE A 6 -1.07 -15.25 -5.25
C ILE A 6 -0.33 -14.06 -5.84
N LEU A 7 0.90 -13.79 -5.41
CA LEU A 7 1.74 -12.73 -5.95
C LEU A 7 2.11 -12.94 -7.42
N ALA A 8 2.08 -14.18 -7.93
CA ALA A 8 2.21 -14.44 -9.36
C ALA A 8 1.12 -13.76 -10.23
N SER A 9 -0.01 -13.33 -9.63
CA SER A 9 -1.03 -12.51 -10.30
C SER A 9 -0.77 -11.00 -10.24
N TYR A 10 0.29 -10.57 -9.55
CA TYR A 10 0.78 -9.20 -9.43
C TYR A 10 2.25 -9.08 -9.91
N PRO A 11 2.64 -9.62 -11.08
CA PRO A 11 4.04 -9.72 -11.48
C PRO A 11 4.71 -8.36 -11.76
N GLU A 12 3.93 -7.30 -11.97
CA GLU A 12 4.42 -5.94 -12.20
C GLU A 12 4.65 -5.17 -10.88
N ASN A 13 4.46 -5.83 -9.73
CA ASN A 13 4.53 -5.21 -8.42
C ASN A 13 5.74 -5.71 -7.62
N GLU A 14 6.92 -5.22 -8.03
CA GLU A 14 8.20 -5.65 -7.45
C GLU A 14 8.28 -5.34 -5.95
N ASP A 15 7.80 -4.18 -5.51
CA ASP A 15 7.79 -3.78 -4.10
C ASP A 15 6.90 -4.70 -3.25
N MET A 16 5.74 -5.08 -3.77
CA MET A 16 4.87 -6.04 -3.07
C MET A 16 5.52 -7.42 -2.97
N ILE A 17 6.18 -7.89 -4.04
CA ILE A 17 6.92 -9.17 -4.01
C ILE A 17 8.01 -9.11 -2.95
N PHE A 18 8.83 -8.05 -2.96
CA PHE A 18 9.91 -7.84 -2.02
C PHE A 18 9.42 -7.74 -0.57
N LEU A 19 8.33 -7.00 -0.32
CA LEU A 19 7.71 -6.88 1.00
C LEU A 19 7.35 -8.24 1.59
N TYR A 20 6.74 -9.13 0.81
CA TYR A 20 6.40 -10.47 1.28
C TYR A 20 7.61 -11.39 1.38
N GLU A 21 8.60 -11.26 0.50
CA GLU A 21 9.84 -12.06 0.55
C GLU A 21 10.66 -11.78 1.81
N GLU A 22 10.83 -10.50 2.18
CA GLU A 22 11.64 -10.10 3.33
C GLU A 22 10.84 -10.12 4.64
N TRP A 23 9.60 -9.63 4.61
CA TRP A 23 8.83 -9.34 5.83
C TRP A 23 7.62 -10.25 6.04
N GLY A 24 7.23 -11.05 5.04
CA GLY A 24 5.99 -11.85 5.05
C GLY A 24 5.89 -12.87 6.18
N GLU A 25 7.02 -13.37 6.67
CA GLU A 25 7.07 -14.33 7.78
C GLU A 25 7.33 -13.66 9.14
N THR A 26 7.48 -12.33 9.18
CA THR A 26 7.69 -11.56 10.41
C THR A 26 6.35 -11.15 11.04
N PRO A 27 6.30 -10.92 12.36
CA PRO A 27 5.12 -10.33 12.98
C PRO A 27 4.89 -8.88 12.53
N TYR A 28 5.94 -8.17 12.10
CA TYR A 28 5.91 -6.73 11.81
C TYR A 28 4.97 -6.38 10.66
N LEU A 29 4.95 -7.18 9.59
CA LEU A 29 4.05 -6.95 8.47
C LEU A 29 2.58 -7.12 8.88
N ARG A 30 2.29 -8.12 9.73
CA ARG A 30 0.93 -8.34 10.26
C ARG A 30 0.49 -7.22 11.20
N GLU A 31 1.41 -6.70 12.01
CA GLU A 31 1.18 -5.52 12.87
C GLU A 31 0.81 -4.30 12.02
N LEU A 32 1.55 -4.03 10.94
CA LEU A 32 1.23 -2.96 9.99
C LEU A 32 -0.12 -3.14 9.31
N PHE A 33 -0.47 -4.34 8.82
CA PHE A 33 -1.79 -4.58 8.23
C PHE A 33 -2.92 -4.30 9.20
N THR A 34 -2.73 -4.64 10.48
CA THR A 34 -3.72 -4.39 11.53
C THR A 34 -3.90 -2.88 11.71
N LEU A 35 -2.81 -2.15 11.93
CA LEU A 35 -2.85 -0.71 12.17
C LEU A 35 -3.39 0.07 10.95
N LEU A 36 -2.97 -0.28 9.73
CA LEU A 36 -3.48 0.34 8.51
C LEU A 36 -4.98 0.07 8.33
N SER A 37 -5.46 -1.13 8.64
CA SER A 37 -6.88 -1.46 8.55
C SER A 37 -7.72 -0.74 9.59
N GLU A 38 -7.14 -0.44 10.76
CA GLU A 38 -7.78 0.39 11.79
C GLU A 38 -7.78 1.88 11.41
N TYR A 39 -6.66 2.38 10.86
CA TYR A 39 -6.50 3.80 10.49
C TYR A 39 -7.30 4.16 9.24
N GLN A 40 -7.20 3.35 8.18
CA GLN A 40 -7.91 3.55 6.91
C GLN A 40 -8.35 2.20 6.33
N PRO A 41 -9.60 1.74 6.57
CA PRO A 41 -10.06 0.40 6.19
C PRO A 41 -9.93 0.03 4.71
N ASP A 42 -9.90 1.02 3.83
CA ASP A 42 -9.80 0.86 2.38
C ASP A 42 -8.36 1.06 1.84
N TRP A 43 -7.34 1.04 2.71
CA TRP A 43 -5.93 1.30 2.33
C TRP A 43 -5.40 0.38 1.23
N ASN A 44 -5.94 -0.84 1.14
CA ASN A 44 -5.52 -1.86 0.20
C ASN A 44 -6.31 -1.85 -1.11
N LYS A 45 -7.27 -0.94 -1.24
CA LYS A 45 -8.00 -0.71 -2.48
C LYS A 45 -7.16 0.12 -3.45
N GLU A 46 -7.70 0.27 -4.65
CA GLU A 46 -7.13 0.90 -5.83
C GLU A 46 -5.87 0.22 -6.38
N LYS A 47 -5.84 -0.16 -7.66
CA LYS A 47 -4.71 -0.90 -8.25
C LYS A 47 -3.35 -0.19 -8.08
N GLU A 48 -3.32 1.12 -8.31
CA GLU A 48 -2.09 1.93 -8.19
C GLU A 48 -1.75 2.22 -6.71
N LEU A 49 -2.74 2.60 -5.89
CA LEU A 49 -2.51 2.87 -4.45
C LEU A 49 -2.11 1.62 -3.67
N GLY A 50 -2.73 0.47 -3.95
CA GLY A 50 -2.32 -0.79 -3.37
C GLY A 50 -0.90 -1.20 -3.77
N SER A 51 -0.40 -0.79 -4.93
CA SER A 51 1.01 -0.95 -5.27
C SER A 51 1.89 -0.07 -4.39
N TRP A 52 1.57 1.22 -4.30
CA TRP A 52 2.31 2.18 -3.48
C TRP A 52 2.20 1.89 -1.98
N ALA A 53 1.17 1.19 -1.53
CA ALA A 53 1.05 0.75 -0.15
C ALA A 53 2.20 -0.19 0.24
N ALA A 54 2.72 -0.98 -0.71
CA ALA A 54 3.91 -1.79 -0.48
C ALA A 54 5.13 -0.90 -0.23
N GLU A 55 5.35 0.13 -1.07
CA GLU A 55 6.42 1.13 -0.89
C GLU A 55 6.32 1.80 0.49
N PHE A 56 5.13 2.25 0.88
CA PHE A 56 4.91 2.87 2.19
C PHE A 56 5.27 1.94 3.36
N MET A 57 4.87 0.66 3.28
CA MET A 57 5.20 -0.31 4.33
C MET A 57 6.68 -0.66 4.35
N LEU A 58 7.33 -0.79 3.19
CA LEU A 58 8.77 -0.99 3.09
C LEU A 58 9.53 0.16 3.73
N ASP A 59 9.17 1.41 3.42
CA ASP A 59 9.77 2.59 4.05
C ASP A 59 9.71 2.52 5.58
N LEU A 60 8.55 2.14 6.14
CA LEU A 60 8.40 2.02 7.60
C LEU A 60 9.25 0.89 8.19
N LEU A 61 9.28 -0.27 7.54
CA LEU A 61 9.99 -1.46 8.01
C LEU A 61 11.50 -1.30 7.91
N GLU A 62 11.99 -0.81 6.78
CA GLU A 62 13.43 -0.62 6.53
C GLU A 62 14.02 0.48 7.43
N GLU A 63 13.28 1.58 7.65
CA GLU A 63 13.72 2.66 8.55
C GLU A 63 13.84 2.22 10.02
N THR A 64 13.12 1.17 10.42
CA THR A 64 13.06 0.70 11.81
C THR A 64 13.68 -0.68 12.03
N GLU A 65 14.16 -1.36 10.98
CA GLU A 65 14.61 -2.77 11.01
C GLU A 65 15.52 -3.11 12.20
N ALA A 66 16.52 -2.27 12.44
CA ALA A 66 17.51 -2.48 13.50
C ALA A 66 16.90 -2.48 14.91
N GLU A 67 15.81 -1.74 15.11
CA GLU A 67 15.14 -1.59 16.40
C GLU A 67 14.05 -2.64 16.60
N LEU A 68 13.35 -3.04 15.52
CA LEU A 68 12.18 -3.94 15.59
C LEU A 68 12.48 -5.26 16.32
N GLY A 69 13.67 -5.83 16.10
CA GLY A 69 14.08 -7.08 16.74
C GLY A 69 14.37 -6.98 18.24
N GLU A 70 14.59 -5.76 18.75
CA GLU A 70 14.88 -5.48 20.16
C GLU A 70 13.63 -5.01 20.94
N MET A 71 12.55 -4.71 20.22
CA MET A 71 11.32 -4.16 20.79
C MET A 71 10.30 -5.25 21.09
N GLU A 72 9.55 -5.07 22.18
CA GLU A 72 8.33 -5.84 22.44
C GLU A 72 7.20 -5.39 21.49
N ALA A 73 6.20 -6.25 21.30
CA ALA A 73 5.13 -6.02 20.31
C ALA A 73 4.36 -4.71 20.56
N GLU A 74 4.05 -4.37 21.81
CA GLU A 74 3.36 -3.14 22.15
C GLU A 74 4.16 -1.89 21.77
N ALA A 75 5.49 -1.94 21.92
CA ALA A 75 6.36 -0.82 21.55
C ALA A 75 6.45 -0.67 20.03
N ARG A 76 6.53 -1.77 19.27
CA ARG A 76 6.50 -1.73 17.80
C ARG A 76 5.19 -1.16 17.27
N LEU A 77 4.07 -1.60 17.84
CA LEU A 77 2.74 -1.12 17.46
C LEU A 77 2.59 0.38 17.69
N GLU A 78 3.06 0.89 18.84
CA GLU A 78 3.02 2.33 19.12
C GLU A 78 3.90 3.12 18.12
N GLN A 79 5.12 2.65 17.86
CA GLN A 79 6.03 3.31 16.91
C GLN A 79 5.45 3.32 15.48
N PHE A 80 4.89 2.20 15.01
CA PHE A 80 4.23 2.14 13.71
C PHE A 80 3.02 3.04 13.64
N LYS A 81 2.21 3.09 14.71
CA LYS A 81 1.04 3.95 14.78
C LYS A 81 1.42 5.43 14.67
N GLU A 82 2.39 5.89 15.44
CA GLU A 82 2.90 7.27 15.37
C GLU A 82 3.33 7.61 13.93
N ARG A 83 4.10 6.74 13.28
CA ARG A 83 4.58 6.95 11.91
C ARG A 83 3.46 6.94 10.87
N ILE A 84 2.45 6.09 11.03
CA ILE A 84 1.27 6.06 10.16
C ILE A 84 0.49 7.37 10.32
N GLU A 85 0.24 7.81 11.55
CA GLU A 85 -0.46 9.07 11.84
C GLU A 85 0.28 10.29 11.27
N GLU A 86 1.62 10.28 11.28
CA GLU A 86 2.44 11.36 10.74
C GLU A 86 2.52 11.40 9.21
N ARG A 87 2.54 10.24 8.54
CA ARG A 87 2.94 10.14 7.12
C ARG A 87 1.85 9.67 6.17
N TYR A 88 0.86 8.91 6.64
CA TYR A 88 -0.06 8.20 5.75
C TYR A 88 -0.93 9.15 4.91
N ASP A 89 -1.44 10.23 5.50
CA ASP A 89 -2.31 11.16 4.77
C ASP A 89 -1.55 11.91 3.68
N ASP A 90 -0.30 12.32 3.94
CA ASP A 90 0.55 12.97 2.95
C ASP A 90 0.95 12.01 1.82
N PHE A 91 1.30 10.77 2.18
CA PHE A 91 1.53 9.68 1.23
C PHE A 91 0.29 9.48 0.34
N ARG A 92 -0.88 9.29 0.94
CA ARG A 92 -2.12 9.06 0.21
C ARG A 92 -2.45 10.23 -0.71
N ASN A 93 -2.40 11.46 -0.22
CA ASN A 93 -2.75 12.65 -1.00
C ASN A 93 -1.83 12.85 -2.21
N SER A 94 -0.52 12.62 -2.03
CA SER A 94 0.46 12.72 -3.11
C SER A 94 0.18 11.70 -4.22
N HIS A 95 -0.11 10.46 -3.83
CA HIS A 95 -0.44 9.39 -4.76
C HIS A 95 -1.79 9.58 -5.46
N GLN A 96 -2.80 10.08 -4.74
CA GLN A 96 -4.09 10.45 -5.31
C GLN A 96 -3.94 11.52 -6.40
N PHE A 97 -3.07 12.50 -6.17
CA PHE A 97 -2.77 13.52 -7.17
C PHE A 97 -2.12 12.92 -8.43
N VAL A 98 -1.10 12.08 -8.26
CA VAL A 98 -0.41 11.40 -9.38
C VAL A 98 -1.39 10.57 -10.19
N ARG A 99 -2.26 9.81 -9.53
CA ARG A 99 -3.27 8.97 -10.17
C ARG A 99 -4.23 9.76 -11.03
N VAL A 100 -4.85 10.80 -10.47
CA VAL A 100 -5.78 11.68 -11.21
C VAL A 100 -5.07 12.31 -12.41
N ASN A 101 -3.82 12.75 -12.23
CA ASN A 101 -3.01 13.31 -13.31
C ASN A 101 -2.70 12.29 -14.41
N ASN A 102 -2.35 11.05 -14.05
CA ASN A 102 -2.09 9.98 -15.02
C ASN A 102 -3.33 9.59 -15.82
N VAL A 103 -4.51 9.58 -15.20
CA VAL A 103 -5.77 9.37 -15.93
C VAL A 103 -6.06 10.55 -16.85
N ALA A 104 -5.84 11.79 -16.39
CA ALA A 104 -6.02 12.98 -17.22
C ALA A 104 -5.13 12.96 -18.48
N LEU A 105 -3.84 12.65 -18.32
CA LEU A 105 -2.91 12.55 -19.44
C LEU A 105 -3.31 11.46 -20.45
N ARG A 106 -3.73 10.28 -19.96
CA ARG A 106 -4.22 9.19 -20.82
C ARG A 106 -5.51 9.56 -21.54
N ALA A 107 -6.37 10.37 -20.91
CA ALA A 107 -7.57 10.87 -21.55
C ALA A 107 -7.25 11.89 -22.66
N GLU A 108 -6.30 12.78 -22.42
CA GLU A 108 -5.82 13.74 -23.41
C GLU A 108 -5.14 13.08 -24.61
N SER A 109 -4.38 12.00 -24.39
CA SER A 109 -3.74 11.23 -25.48
C SER A 109 -4.72 10.32 -26.24
N GLY A 110 -5.94 10.18 -25.75
CA GLY A 110 -6.96 9.27 -26.30
C GLY A 110 -6.74 7.80 -25.96
N GLU A 111 -5.78 7.47 -25.10
CA GLU A 111 -5.53 6.11 -24.59
C GLU A 111 -6.62 5.65 -23.62
N GLN A 112 -7.24 6.59 -22.91
CA GLN A 112 -8.33 6.34 -21.97
C GLN A 112 -9.58 7.11 -22.39
N SER A 113 -10.68 6.41 -22.58
CA SER A 113 -11.99 7.06 -22.73
C SER A 113 -12.62 7.20 -21.35
N CYS A 114 -12.66 8.42 -20.82
CA CYS A 114 -13.43 8.76 -19.63
C CYS A 114 -14.07 10.15 -19.80
N GLU A 115 -15.39 10.24 -19.63
CA GLU A 115 -16.11 11.53 -19.67
C GLU A 115 -15.89 12.34 -18.40
N ASP A 116 -15.72 11.65 -17.26
CA ASP A 116 -15.39 12.24 -15.96
C ASP A 116 -14.22 11.48 -15.34
N ILE A 117 -13.07 12.16 -15.23
CA ILE A 117 -11.84 11.62 -14.66
C ILE A 117 -12.04 11.22 -13.20
N ARG A 118 -12.81 12.00 -12.42
CA ARG A 118 -13.01 11.72 -11.00
C ARG A 118 -13.87 10.48 -10.83
N ALA A 119 -15.00 10.40 -11.53
CA ALA A 119 -15.85 9.22 -11.48
C ALA A 119 -15.13 7.94 -11.93
N TYR A 120 -14.27 8.04 -12.95
CA TYR A 120 -13.42 6.93 -13.39
C TYR A 120 -12.44 6.49 -12.30
N VAL A 121 -11.74 7.46 -11.69
CA VAL A 121 -10.78 7.21 -10.61
C VAL A 121 -11.46 6.60 -9.38
N ASP A 122 -12.63 7.10 -9.00
CA ASP A 122 -13.43 6.56 -7.89
C ASP A 122 -13.86 5.11 -8.16
N GLN A 123 -14.27 4.79 -9.39
CA GLN A 123 -14.65 3.43 -9.78
C GLN A 123 -13.44 2.46 -9.72
N GLU A 124 -12.28 2.88 -10.22
CA GLU A 124 -11.05 2.09 -10.09
C GLU A 124 -10.60 1.98 -8.62
N GLY A 125 -10.98 2.96 -7.80
CA GLY A 125 -10.75 3.00 -6.36
C GLY A 125 -11.44 1.89 -5.57
N GLU A 126 -12.45 1.20 -6.12
CA GLU A 126 -13.10 0.08 -5.45
C GLU A 126 -12.39 -1.28 -5.65
N LYS A 127 -11.43 -1.37 -6.58
CA LYS A 127 -10.70 -2.61 -6.86
C LYS A 127 -9.61 -2.83 -5.84
N THR A 128 -9.43 -4.05 -5.34
CA THR A 128 -8.28 -4.38 -4.49
C THR A 128 -6.98 -4.25 -5.29
N GLY A 129 -6.08 -3.37 -4.85
CA GLY A 129 -4.74 -3.23 -5.41
C GLY A 129 -3.67 -3.95 -4.62
N PHE A 130 -3.86 -4.11 -3.30
CA PHE A 130 -2.95 -4.83 -2.43
C PHE A 130 -3.66 -6.06 -1.81
N PRO A 131 -3.24 -7.29 -2.12
CA PRO A 131 -3.76 -8.47 -1.47
C PRO A 131 -3.19 -8.57 -0.05
N ILE A 132 -4.06 -8.67 0.96
CA ILE A 132 -3.66 -8.94 2.35
C ILE A 132 -3.55 -10.46 2.53
N LEU A 133 -2.34 -10.97 2.69
CA LEU A 133 -2.04 -12.40 2.78
C LEU A 133 -1.57 -12.73 4.19
N ILE A 134 -2.49 -13.21 5.04
CA ILE A 134 -2.26 -13.54 6.46
C ILE A 134 -2.49 -15.01 6.79
#